data_AF-R5DG40-F1
#
_entry.id   AF-R5DG40-F1
#
_cell.length_a   1.000
_cell.length_b   1.000
_cell.length_c   1.000
_cell.angle_alpha   90.00
_cell.angle_beta   90.00
_cell.angle_gamma   90.00
#
_symmetry.space_group_name_H-M   'P 1'
#
loop_
_entity.id
_entity.type
_entity.pdbx_description
1 polymer ?
#
loop_
_entity_poly.entity_id
_entity_poly.type
_entity_poly.pdbx_seq_one_letter_code
_entity_poly.pdbx_strand_id
1 'polypeptide(L)' 'MIKQTSSGYTTYDNMGRKTSTVRQTSSGYTRYDNSGRRTETYRTNSSGRTNVYDSTGRRTGSYRTDSNGKITKYDSSVIW' A
#
# COMPACT_ATOMS: atom_id res chain seq x y z
N MET A 1 13.76 -0.48 -10.52
CA MET A 1 13.00 -1.53 -11.27
C MET A 1 11.91 -2.12 -10.39
N ILE A 2 10.74 -2.45 -10.94
CA ILE A 2 9.67 -3.20 -10.25
C ILE A 2 9.53 -4.58 -10.90
N LYS A 3 9.46 -5.65 -10.11
CA LYS A 3 9.17 -7.01 -10.56
C LYS A 3 7.91 -7.54 -9.89
N GLN A 4 6.99 -8.05 -10.69
CA GLN A 4 5.83 -8.78 -10.19
C GLN A 4 6.24 -10.19 -9.76
N THR A 5 5.56 -10.70 -8.74
CA THR A 5 5.73 -12.03 -8.16
C THR A 5 4.36 -12.67 -7.99
N SER A 6 4.30 -13.96 -7.68
CA SER A 6 3.05 -14.68 -7.38
C SER A 6 2.27 -14.09 -6.20
N SER A 7 2.92 -13.31 -5.34
CA SER A 7 2.35 -12.77 -4.10
C SER A 7 2.36 -11.24 -4.02
N GLY A 8 2.68 -10.53 -5.11
CA GLY A 8 2.71 -9.07 -5.16
C GLY A 8 3.87 -8.52 -5.98
N TYR A 9 4.56 -7.49 -5.48
CA TYR A 9 5.61 -6.76 -6.21
C TYR A 9 6.86 -6.56 -5.36
N THR A 10 8.02 -6.60 -6.00
CA THR A 10 9.29 -6.23 -5.39
C THR A 10 9.94 -5.10 -6.16
N THR A 11 10.42 -4.10 -5.44
CA THR A 11 11.11 -2.95 -5.99
C THR A 11 12.61 -3.06 -5.72
N TYR A 12 13.39 -2.59 -6.68
CA TYR A 12 14.85 -2.60 -6.66
C TYR A 12 15.39 -1.23 -7.05
N ASP A 13 16.54 -0.86 -6.46
CA ASP A 13 17.31 0.30 -6.88
C ASP A 13 18.04 0.07 -8.22
N ASN A 14 18.79 1.07 -8.67
CA ASN A 14 19.53 1.03 -9.93
C ASN A 14 20.71 0.04 -9.91
N MET A 15 21.16 -0.37 -8.72
CA MET A 15 22.21 -1.37 -8.52
C MET A 15 21.63 -2.80 -8.39
N GLY A 16 20.31 -2.96 -8.54
CA GLY A 16 19.64 -4.26 -8.44
C GLY A 16 19.39 -4.74 -7.00
N ARG A 17 19.58 -3.89 -5.99
CA ARG A 17 19.31 -4.24 -4.59
C ARG A 17 17.83 -4.03 -4.27
N LYS A 18 17.24 -4.97 -3.52
CA LYS A 18 15.84 -4.90 -3.09
C LYS A 18 15.62 -3.70 -2.15
N THR A 19 14.66 -2.84 -2.49
CA THR A 19 14.31 -1.64 -1.71
C THR A 19 13.03 -1.79 -0.91
N SER A 20 12.01 -2.45 -1.47
CA SER A 20 10.74 -2.71 -0.77
C SER A 20 9.96 -3.83 -1.45
N THR A 21 9.04 -4.46 -0.71
CA THR A 21 8.12 -5.48 -1.22
C THR A 21 6.69 -5.10 -0.86
N VAL A 22 5.76 -5.26 -1.80
CA VAL A 22 4.32 -5.20 -1.56
C VAL A 22 3.76 -6.60 -1.69
N ARG A 23 3.04 -7.07 -0.67
CA ARG A 23 2.42 -8.40 -0.68
C ARG A 23 0.91 -8.28 -0.63
N GLN A 24 0.23 -9.11 -1.43
CA GLN A 24 -1.20 -9.27 -1.36
C GLN A 24 -1.59 -10.05 -0.09
N THR A 25 -2.68 -9.66 0.52
CA THR A 25 -3.27 -10.27 1.71
C THR A 25 -4.77 -10.45 1.49
N SER A 26 -5.45 -11.16 2.39
CA SER A 26 -6.90 -11.35 2.32
C SER A 26 -7.70 -10.05 2.35
N SER A 27 -7.15 -8.96 2.91
CA SER A 27 -7.86 -7.69 3.07
C SER A 27 -7.31 -6.54 2.22
N GLY A 28 -6.37 -6.82 1.32
CA GLY A 28 -5.70 -5.80 0.49
C GLY A 28 -4.21 -6.07 0.38
N TYR A 29 -3.37 -5.07 0.67
CA TYR A 29 -1.91 -5.16 0.49
C TYR A 29 -1.13 -4.69 1.72
N THR A 30 0.05 -5.27 1.93
CA THR A 30 1.00 -4.82 2.94
C THR A 30 2.35 -4.52 2.30
N ARG A 31 2.91 -3.36 2.64
CA ARG A 31 4.24 -2.94 2.19
C ARG A 31 5.28 -3.20 3.27
N TYR A 32 6.44 -3.66 2.83
CA TYR A 32 7.59 -3.97 3.65
C TYR A 32 8.82 -3.24 3.11
N ASP A 33 9.69 -2.78 4.01
CA ASP A 33 11.00 -2.25 3.66
C ASP A 33 11.97 -3.36 3.19
N ASN A 34 13.20 -2.98 2.85
CA ASN A 34 14.25 -3.91 2.44
C ASN A 34 14.58 -4.97 3.52
N SER A 35 14.40 -4.63 4.79
CA SER A 35 14.65 -5.42 5.98
C SER A 35 13.48 -6.33 6.35
N GLY A 36 12.35 -6.24 5.64
CA GLY A 36 11.15 -7.02 5.91
C GLY A 36 10.25 -6.44 7.01
N ARG A 37 10.47 -5.20 7.45
CA ARG A 37 9.57 -4.53 8.40
C ARG A 37 8.39 -3.93 7.66
N ARG A 38 7.20 -4.08 8.23
CA ARG A 38 5.97 -3.49 7.70
C ARG A 38 6.06 -1.96 7.76
N THR A 39 5.85 -1.29 6.64
CA THR A 39 5.85 0.17 6.56
C THR A 39 4.43 0.72 6.42
N GLU A 40 3.58 0.07 5.64
CA GLU A 40 2.22 0.53 5.33
C GLU A 40 1.28 -0.65 5.09
N THR A 41 -0.01 -0.45 5.33
CA THR A 41 -1.08 -1.38 4.91
C THR A 41 -2.17 -0.66 4.15
N TYR A 42 -2.71 -1.34 3.15
CA TYR A 42 -3.79 -0.87 2.29
C TYR A 42 -4.94 -1.85 2.42
N ARG A 43 -6.09 -1.39 2.92
CA ARG A 43 -7.24 -2.26 3.17
C ARG A 43 -8.45 -1.75 2.41
N THR A 44 -8.95 -2.55 1.49
CA THR A 44 -10.13 -2.20 0.68
C THR A 44 -11.38 -2.75 1.35
N ASN A 45 -12.36 -1.87 1.57
CA ASN A 45 -13.66 -2.28 2.11
C ASN A 45 -14.64 -2.66 0.99
N SER A 46 -15.79 -3.21 1.37
CA SER A 46 -16.87 -3.59 0.45
C SER A 46 -17.42 -2.43 -0.38
N SER A 47 -17.29 -1.19 0.10
CA SER A 47 -17.66 0.03 -0.64
C SER A 47 -16.62 0.48 -1.68
N GLY A 48 -15.57 -0.34 -1.91
CA GLY A 48 -14.49 -0.07 -2.86
C GLY A 48 -13.46 0.95 -2.39
N ARG A 49 -13.58 1.45 -1.15
CA ARG A 49 -12.65 2.44 -0.58
C ARG A 49 -11.47 1.73 0.05
N THR A 50 -10.26 2.16 -0.33
CA THR A 50 -9.01 1.68 0.24
C THR A 50 -8.54 2.64 1.34
N ASN A 51 -8.40 2.15 2.56
CA ASN A 51 -7.81 2.89 3.67
C ASN A 51 -6.31 2.60 3.73
N VAL A 52 -5.51 3.63 4.02
CA VAL A 52 -4.05 3.54 4.18
C VAL A 52 -3.73 3.67 5.66
N TYR A 53 -2.89 2.79 6.16
CA TYR A 53 -2.40 2.82 7.54
C TYR A 53 -0.87 2.78 7.56
N ASP A 54 -0.27 3.49 8.51
CA ASP A 54 1.16 3.44 8.77
C ASP A 54 1.60 2.11 9.42
N SER A 55 2.89 1.99 9.69
CA SER A 55 3.50 0.82 10.33
C SER A 55 2.91 0.51 11.71
N THR A 56 2.45 1.53 12.43
CA THR A 56 1.82 1.47 13.76
C THR A 56 0.32 1.16 13.72
N GLY A 57 -0.28 1.15 12.53
CA GLY A 57 -1.71 0.89 12.34
C GLY A 57 -2.59 2.13 12.46
N ARG A 58 -2.03 3.35 12.49
CA ARG A 58 -2.81 4.58 12.42
C ARG A 58 -3.21 4.83 10.97
N ARG A 59 -4.46 5.23 10.76
CA ARG A 59 -4.95 5.56 9.42
C ARG A 59 -4.36 6.90 8.98
N THR A 60 -3.60 6.88 7.89
CA THR A 60 -2.91 8.04 7.30
C THR A 60 -3.56 8.53 6.01
N GLY A 61 -4.64 7.89 5.58
CA GLY A 61 -5.42 8.36 4.47
C GLY A 61 -6.37 7.32 3.95
N SER A 62 -6.95 7.63 2.79
CA SER A 62 -7.84 6.73 2.08
C SER A 62 -8.05 7.23 0.66
N TYR A 63 -8.36 6.33 -0.25
CA TYR A 63 -8.69 6.68 -1.62
C TYR A 63 -9.73 5.72 -2.18
N ARG A 64 -10.36 6.11 -3.27
CA ARG A 64 -11.26 5.25 -4.03
C ARG A 64 -10.98 5.42 -5.50
N THR A 65 -10.93 4.31 -6.23
CA THR A 65 -10.80 4.31 -7.68
C THR A 65 -12.17 4.01 -8.28
N ASP A 66 -12.65 4.86 -9.18
CA ASP A 66 -13.90 4.60 -9.90
C ASP A 66 -13.68 3.64 -11.09
N SER A 67 -14.76 3.28 -11.77
CA SER A 67 -14.74 2.38 -12.93
C SER A 67 -13.93 2.91 -14.12
N ASN A 68 -13.70 4.23 -14.17
CA ASN A 68 -12.90 4.89 -15.21
C ASN A 68 -11.43 5.01 -14.81
N GLY A 69 -11.03 4.45 -13.67
CA GLY A 69 -9.67 4.53 -13.14
C GLY A 69 -9.36 5.86 -12.44
N LYS A 70 -10.34 6.76 -12.26
CA LYS A 70 -10.12 8.03 -11.56
C LYS A 70 -9.94 7.76 -10.07
N ILE A 71 -8.85 8.28 -9.51
CA ILE A 71 -8.53 8.15 -8.10
C ILE A 71 -8.98 9.41 -7.35
N THR A 72 -9.92 9.24 -6.42
CA THR A 72 -10.30 10.27 -5.45
C THR A 72 -9.61 9.98 -4.12
N LYS A 73 -8.73 10.87 -3.69
CA LYS A 73 -8.05 10.79 -2.39
C LYS A 73 -8.87 11.53 -1.34
N TYR A 74 -8.93 10.94 -0.15
CA TYR A 74 -9.57 11.50 1.02
C TYR A 74 -8.52 11.63 2.12
N ASP A 75 -8.30 12.85 2.55
CA ASP A 75 -7.39 13.16 3.64
C ASP A 75 -7.84 12.43 4.92
N SER A 76 -6.88 11.88 5.66
CA SER A 76 -7.12 11.57 7.06
C SER A 76 -6.77 12.83 7.82
N SER A 77 -7.76 13.65 8.12
CA SER A 77 -7.54 14.83 8.95
C SER A 77 -6.95 14.37 10.27
N VAL A 78 -5.66 14.68 10.49
CA VAL A 78 -5.04 14.59 11.81
C VAL A 78 -5.41 15.91 12.48
N ILE A 79 -6.46 15.85 13.31
CA ILE A 79 -6.86 16.94 14.18
C ILE A 79 -5.77 17.03 15.26
N TRP A 80 -5.11 18.19 15.38
CA TRP A 80 -4.30 18.55 16.54
C TRP A 80 -5.07 19.56 17.37
#